data_AF-A0AAV8BH73-F1
#
_entry.id   AF-A0AAV8BH73-F1
#
_cell.length_a   1.000
_cell.length_b   1.000
_cell.length_c   1.000
_cell.angle_alpha   90.00
_cell.angle_beta   90.00
_cell.angle_gamma   90.00
#
_symmetry.space_group_name_H-M   'P 1'
#
loop_
_entity.id
_entity.type
_entity.pdbx_description
1 polymer ?
#
loop_
_entity_poly.entity_id
_entity_poly.type
_entity_poly.pdbx_seq_one_letter_code
_entity_poly.pdbx_strand_id
1 'polypeptide(L)'
;MTTVAALSLFPNLVFRPSYKFCSKKVGVRDGFKVLAVFGEGASELERKSSSNVWGAIFDVEDPGPRRTQLVSGKLLDVNQALEVARLDLQYCDWRARQDLLTIMLLHDKAVEVLNPLAREFKSIGTMKKELAELQEELAHAHQQVHLSEARVATALDKLAYMEALVNEKLLPEQKDKGTSGPTSEPEYEIHSPTTSSRNASQLQTKSQRRSLNVSGPVKPYNPCLKNFWYPVAFSSDLKDDTMIPIDCFEEPWVIFRGKDGQPGCVQNTCAHRACPLHLGSVNEGRIQCPYHGWEYSTDGKCEKMPSTRMLNVKIKALPCFEREGMIWVWPGTDPPKATIPSLLPPPGFRIHAEIVMELPVEHGLLLDNLLDLAHAPFTHTSTFAKGWPVPSLVKFLTPASGLEGYWDPYPIDMEFRPPCMVLSTVGISKPGKLEGTSTKQCTTHLHQLHVCLPSSRQKTRLLYRMSLDFAPWLKHVPLMHLLWRYFAEQVLNEDLRLVLGQQDRMINGANVWNWPVSYDKLGIRYRLWRDAVERGADRIPFTKQIDSGL
;
A
#
# COMPACT_ATOMS: atom_id res chain seq x y z
N MET A 1 53.24 -30.93 -19.00
CA MET A 1 52.43 -31.90 -18.22
C MET A 1 51.56 -31.09 -17.27
N THR A 2 50.34 -30.69 -17.67
CA THR A 2 49.05 -31.38 -17.40
C THR A 2 48.82 -31.56 -15.90
N THR A 3 47.74 -31.06 -15.25
CA THR A 3 46.36 -30.89 -15.73
C THR A 3 45.56 -30.07 -14.71
N VAL A 4 44.92 -28.97 -15.13
CA VAL A 4 43.75 -28.36 -14.47
C VAL A 4 42.57 -28.59 -15.42
N ALA A 5 41.59 -29.36 -14.95
CA ALA A 5 40.39 -29.68 -15.71
C ALA A 5 39.38 -28.54 -15.57
N ALA A 6 39.20 -27.79 -16.65
CA ALA A 6 38.06 -26.90 -16.86
C ALA A 6 36.84 -27.76 -17.24
N LEU A 7 35.76 -27.66 -16.46
CA LEU A 7 34.47 -28.25 -16.79
C LEU A 7 33.73 -27.32 -17.75
N SER A 8 33.47 -27.90 -18.92
CA SER A 8 32.72 -27.44 -20.08
C SER A 8 31.46 -26.61 -19.80
N LEU A 9 31.45 -25.41 -20.39
CA LEU A 9 30.27 -24.65 -20.75
C LEU A 9 29.47 -25.42 -21.82
N PHE A 10 28.22 -25.78 -21.51
CA PHE A 10 27.19 -26.12 -22.49
C PHE A 10 26.51 -24.83 -23.01
N PRO A 11 25.81 -24.89 -24.16
CA PRO A 11 26.07 -24.00 -25.28
C PRO A 11 25.32 -22.68 -25.17
N ASN A 12 25.95 -21.66 -25.76
CA ASN A 12 25.34 -20.44 -26.22
C ASN A 12 24.05 -20.73 -27.01
N LEU A 13 22.89 -20.64 -26.35
CA LEU A 13 21.63 -20.32 -27.01
C LEU A 13 21.67 -18.82 -27.32
N VAL A 14 22.40 -18.48 -28.37
CA VAL A 14 22.23 -17.21 -29.08
C VAL A 14 20.83 -17.21 -29.68
N PHE A 15 19.84 -16.74 -28.93
CA PHE A 15 18.68 -16.15 -29.56
C PHE A 15 19.16 -14.84 -30.19
N ARG A 16 19.57 -14.90 -31.45
CA ARG A 16 19.58 -13.72 -32.32
C ARG A 16 18.12 -13.28 -32.44
N PRO A 17 17.69 -12.13 -31.91
CA PRO A 17 16.49 -11.53 -32.42
C PRO A 17 16.89 -10.93 -33.76
N SER A 18 16.67 -11.68 -34.84
CA SER A 18 16.67 -11.09 -36.18
C SER A 18 15.41 -10.22 -36.29
N TYR A 19 15.47 -9.01 -35.74
CA TYR A 19 14.54 -7.96 -36.15
C TYR A 19 15.00 -7.47 -37.51
N LYS A 20 14.59 -8.18 -38.56
CA LYS A 20 14.48 -7.58 -39.88
C LYS A 20 13.51 -6.42 -39.75
N PHE A 21 14.02 -5.20 -39.84
CA PHE A 21 13.25 -4.01 -40.12
C PHE A 21 12.43 -4.28 -41.39
N CYS A 22 11.15 -4.60 -41.21
CA CYS A 22 10.25 -4.80 -42.32
C CYS A 22 9.71 -3.41 -42.69
N SER A 23 10.45 -2.70 -43.55
CA SER A 23 9.86 -1.60 -44.32
C SER A 23 8.88 -2.21 -45.32
N LYS A 24 7.66 -2.51 -44.88
CA LYS A 24 6.55 -2.86 -45.78
C LYS A 24 5.48 -1.79 -45.73
N LYS A 25 5.30 -1.23 -46.92
CA LYS A 25 4.25 -0.34 -47.43
C LYS A 25 2.95 -0.40 -46.64
N VAL A 26 2.43 0.80 -46.37
CA VAL A 26 1.04 1.14 -46.07
C VAL A 26 0.10 0.17 -46.81
N GLY A 27 -0.52 -0.74 -46.07
CA GLY A 27 -1.47 -1.71 -46.56
C GLY A 27 -2.56 -1.89 -45.51
N VAL A 28 -3.74 -1.35 -45.83
CA VAL A 28 -5.09 -1.58 -45.28
C VAL A 28 -5.13 -2.06 -43.81
N ARG A 29 -5.47 -1.13 -42.90
CA ARG A 29 -5.78 -1.42 -41.50
C ARG A 29 -7.14 -2.12 -41.41
N ASP A 30 -7.16 -3.39 -41.00
CA ASP A 30 -8.36 -4.11 -40.59
C ASP A 30 -8.82 -3.61 -39.21
N GLY A 31 -9.55 -2.49 -39.20
CA GLY A 31 -10.28 -2.00 -38.02
C GLY A 31 -11.77 -1.92 -38.34
N PHE A 32 -12.63 -2.14 -37.35
CA PHE A 32 -14.08 -2.02 -37.51
C PHE A 32 -14.56 -0.69 -36.93
N LYS A 33 -15.42 0.02 -37.66
CA LYS A 33 -16.05 1.28 -37.21
C LYS A 33 -17.46 1.03 -36.69
N VAL A 34 -17.77 1.52 -35.50
CA VAL A 34 -19.14 1.47 -34.94
C VAL A 34 -19.75 2.87 -35.00
N LEU A 35 -20.83 2.99 -35.78
CA LEU A 35 -21.60 4.22 -35.98
C LEU A 35 -22.87 4.15 -35.13
N ALA A 36 -23.21 5.22 -34.42
CA ALA A 36 -24.52 5.31 -33.77
C ALA A 36 -25.59 5.68 -34.82
N VAL A 37 -26.67 4.90 -34.85
CA VAL A 37 -27.85 5.21 -35.66
C VAL A 37 -28.91 5.80 -34.73
N PHE A 38 -29.25 7.07 -34.94
CA PHE A 38 -30.47 7.64 -34.37
C PHE A 38 -31.60 7.36 -35.36
N GLY A 39 -32.46 6.39 -35.06
CA GLY A 39 -33.65 6.08 -35.84
C GLY A 39 -34.88 6.06 -34.95
N GLU A 40 -35.82 6.96 -35.19
CA GLU A 40 -37.21 6.76 -34.78
C GLU A 40 -37.77 5.55 -35.53
N GLY A 41 -38.42 4.65 -34.79
CA GLY A 41 -39.37 3.68 -35.34
C GLY A 41 -38.78 2.58 -36.23
N ALA A 42 -38.65 1.37 -35.69
CA ALA A 42 -38.44 0.19 -36.51
C ALA A 42 -39.70 -0.14 -37.31
N SER A 43 -39.73 0.16 -38.62
CA SER A 43 -40.49 -0.63 -39.60
C SER A 43 -39.95 -0.39 -41.02
N GLU A 44 -39.58 -1.49 -41.67
CA GLU A 44 -39.42 -1.70 -43.11
C GLU A 44 -38.64 -0.67 -43.96
N LEU A 45 -37.45 -1.12 -44.38
CA LEU A 45 -36.95 -1.07 -45.76
C LEU A 45 -37.36 0.14 -46.63
N GLU A 46 -36.54 1.20 -46.69
CA GLU A 46 -36.39 1.93 -47.96
C GLU A 46 -35.06 2.68 -48.11
N ARG A 47 -34.35 2.32 -49.19
CA ARG A 47 -33.24 3.08 -49.77
C ARG A 47 -33.79 4.43 -50.26
N LYS A 48 -33.28 5.56 -49.73
CA LYS A 48 -32.79 6.70 -50.53
C LYS A 48 -32.33 7.86 -49.64
N SER A 49 -31.05 8.21 -49.81
CA SER A 49 -30.53 9.58 -49.92
C SER A 49 -31.24 10.68 -49.12
N SER A 50 -30.77 10.96 -47.91
CA SER A 50 -30.57 12.32 -47.44
C SER A 50 -29.55 12.34 -46.29
N SER A 51 -28.78 13.41 -46.22
CA SER A 51 -27.55 13.62 -45.47
C SER A 51 -27.75 13.70 -43.95
N ASN A 52 -28.09 12.59 -43.29
CA ASN A 52 -27.99 12.50 -41.83
C ASN A 52 -26.54 12.25 -41.43
N VAL A 53 -26.00 13.10 -40.56
CA VAL A 53 -24.62 13.11 -40.09
C VAL A 53 -24.36 11.86 -39.25
N TRP A 54 -23.71 10.86 -39.84
CA TRP A 54 -23.26 9.66 -39.15
C TRP A 54 -22.02 10.00 -38.31
N GLY A 55 -22.18 10.18 -37.00
CA GLY A 55 -21.06 10.35 -36.07
C GLY A 55 -20.48 9.00 -35.64
N ALA A 56 -19.18 8.77 -35.88
CA ALA A 56 -18.49 7.61 -35.35
C ALA A 56 -18.27 7.77 -33.85
N ILE A 57 -18.73 6.81 -33.03
CA ILE A 57 -18.49 6.83 -31.58
C ILE A 57 -17.19 6.07 -31.25
N PHE A 58 -16.86 4.99 -31.98
CA PHE A 58 -15.66 4.17 -31.72
C PHE A 58 -14.87 3.85 -33.00
N ASP A 59 -13.55 3.99 -32.91
CA ASP A 59 -12.57 3.45 -33.87
C ASP A 59 -11.73 2.42 -33.10
N VAL A 60 -12.06 1.12 -33.26
CA VAL A 60 -11.37 0.04 -32.55
C VAL A 60 -10.36 -0.62 -33.50
N GLU A 61 -9.07 -0.52 -33.17
CA GLU A 61 -8.02 -1.26 -33.86
C GLU A 61 -8.02 -2.73 -33.36
N ASP A 62 -7.99 -3.71 -34.28
CA ASP A 62 -8.10 -5.14 -33.96
C ASP A 62 -6.90 -5.63 -33.10
N PRO A 63 -7.12 -6.15 -31.87
CA PRO A 63 -6.06 -6.64 -31.00
C PRO A 63 -5.53 -8.04 -31.34
N GLY A 64 -5.97 -8.66 -32.44
CA GLY A 64 -5.41 -9.92 -32.94
C GLY A 64 -6.23 -11.18 -32.62
N PRO A 65 -5.66 -12.40 -32.79
CA PRO A 65 -6.37 -13.54 -33.39
C PRO A 65 -7.37 -14.29 -32.49
N ARG A 66 -7.73 -13.78 -31.31
CA ARG A 66 -8.71 -14.41 -30.41
C ARG A 66 -10.09 -13.77 -30.58
N ARG A 67 -10.78 -14.22 -31.63
CA ARG A 67 -12.23 -14.21 -31.89
C ARG A 67 -13.13 -13.32 -30.99
N THR A 68 -13.87 -12.45 -31.68
CA THR A 68 -15.30 -12.63 -31.97
C THR A 68 -15.55 -12.11 -33.38
N GLN A 69 -16.20 -12.89 -34.25
CA GLN A 69 -16.64 -12.42 -35.57
C GLN A 69 -17.76 -11.38 -35.36
N LEU A 70 -17.40 -10.12 -35.16
CA LEU A 70 -18.34 -9.01 -35.34
C LEU A 70 -18.62 -8.91 -36.84
N VAL A 71 -19.80 -9.38 -37.25
CA VAL A 71 -20.23 -9.34 -38.65
C VAL A 71 -20.53 -7.89 -39.00
N SER A 72 -19.78 -7.33 -39.96
CA SER A 72 -19.96 -5.99 -40.49
C SER A 72 -21.42 -5.73 -40.87
N GLY A 73 -22.02 -4.63 -40.38
CA GLY A 73 -23.33 -4.13 -40.82
C GLY A 73 -24.55 -4.49 -39.96
N LYS A 74 -24.40 -5.01 -38.74
CA LYS A 74 -25.52 -5.21 -37.80
C LYS A 74 -25.68 -4.06 -36.80
N LEU A 75 -26.93 -3.67 -36.51
CA LEU A 75 -27.30 -2.83 -35.37
C LEU A 75 -26.97 -3.58 -34.07
N LEU A 76 -26.17 -2.95 -33.20
CA LEU A 76 -25.81 -3.48 -31.89
C LEU A 76 -26.80 -2.98 -30.84
N ASP A 77 -27.22 -3.84 -29.93
CA ASP A 77 -27.96 -3.40 -28.73
C ASP A 77 -27.03 -2.69 -27.73
N VAL A 78 -27.60 -2.05 -26.71
CA VAL A 78 -26.85 -1.27 -25.71
C VAL A 78 -25.79 -2.11 -24.98
N ASN A 79 -26.09 -3.38 -24.66
CA ASN A 79 -25.14 -4.25 -23.98
C ASN A 79 -23.99 -4.66 -24.91
N GLN A 80 -24.29 -4.88 -26.20
CA GLN A 80 -23.28 -5.15 -27.22
C GLN A 80 -22.37 -3.93 -27.47
N ALA A 81 -22.93 -2.71 -27.47
CA ALA A 81 -22.16 -1.48 -27.58
C ALA A 81 -21.26 -1.24 -26.36
N LEU A 82 -21.75 -1.53 -25.15
CA LEU A 82 -20.96 -1.49 -23.92
C LEU A 82 -19.81 -2.51 -23.94
N GLU A 83 -20.04 -3.71 -24.48
CA GLU A 83 -18.98 -4.72 -24.61
C GLU A 83 -17.90 -4.29 -25.61
N VAL A 84 -18.26 -3.57 -26.69
CA VAL A 84 -17.27 -2.96 -27.60
C VAL A 84 -16.45 -1.87 -26.90
N ALA A 85 -17.10 -0.98 -26.15
CA ALA A 85 -16.39 0.05 -25.38
C ALA A 85 -15.45 -0.56 -24.32
N ARG A 86 -15.86 -1.67 -23.70
CA ARG A 86 -15.01 -2.45 -22.80
C ARG A 86 -13.77 -3.01 -23.49
N LEU A 87 -13.91 -3.54 -24.71
CA LEU A 87 -12.77 -4.05 -25.49
C LEU A 87 -11.80 -2.93 -25.87
N ASP A 88 -12.30 -1.77 -26.25
CA ASP A 88 -11.50 -0.58 -26.58
C ASP A 88 -10.68 -0.09 -25.37
N LEU A 89 -11.31 -0.02 -24.19
CA LEU A 89 -10.62 0.30 -22.94
C LEU A 89 -9.56 -0.74 -22.58
N GLN A 90 -9.86 -2.03 -22.74
CA GLN A 90 -8.89 -3.10 -22.49
C GLN A 90 -7.68 -3.01 -23.42
N TYR A 91 -7.90 -2.65 -24.69
CA TYR A 91 -6.82 -2.40 -25.63
C TYR A 91 -5.99 -1.18 -25.25
N CYS A 92 -6.64 -0.06 -24.88
CA CYS A 92 -5.94 1.14 -24.45
C CYS A 92 -5.08 0.89 -23.19
N ASP A 93 -5.61 0.17 -22.20
CA ASP A 93 -4.86 -0.25 -21.00
C ASP A 93 -3.68 -1.18 -21.36
N TRP A 94 -3.92 -2.20 -22.19
CA TRP A 94 -2.85 -3.09 -22.65
C TRP A 94 -1.74 -2.30 -23.38
N ARG A 95 -2.10 -1.39 -24.29
CA ARG A 95 -1.15 -0.59 -25.05
C ARG A 95 -0.35 0.35 -24.15
N ALA A 96 -1.01 1.05 -23.23
CA ALA A 96 -0.35 1.92 -22.26
C ALA A 96 0.68 1.15 -21.40
N ARG A 97 0.35 -0.09 -20.97
CA ARG A 97 1.29 -0.95 -20.25
C ARG A 97 2.49 -1.35 -21.11
N GLN A 98 2.30 -1.66 -22.40
CA GLN A 98 3.41 -1.96 -23.30
C GLN A 98 4.34 -0.75 -23.51
N ASP A 99 3.78 0.44 -23.64
CA ASP A 99 4.58 1.66 -23.81
C ASP A 99 5.37 1.98 -22.52
N LEU A 100 4.77 1.81 -21.34
CA LEU A 100 5.46 1.96 -20.07
C LEU A 100 6.57 0.91 -19.87
N LEU A 101 6.32 -0.36 -20.21
CA LEU A 101 7.34 -1.41 -20.18
C LEU A 101 8.52 -1.09 -21.09
N THR A 102 8.26 -0.45 -22.24
CA THR A 102 9.33 -0.01 -23.15
C THR A 102 10.23 1.03 -22.48
N ILE A 103 9.67 2.00 -21.77
CA ILE A 103 10.46 2.99 -20.98
C ILE A 103 11.31 2.28 -19.92
N MET A 104 10.71 1.34 -19.17
CA MET A 104 11.43 0.61 -18.13
C MET A 104 12.64 -0.16 -18.71
N LEU A 105 12.44 -0.88 -19.82
CA LEU A 105 13.52 -1.62 -20.48
C LEU A 105 14.62 -0.70 -21.03
N LEU A 106 14.27 0.48 -21.55
CA LEU A 106 15.24 1.48 -22.00
C LEU A 106 16.03 2.09 -20.83
N HIS A 107 15.36 2.29 -19.69
CA HIS A 107 16.01 2.75 -18.47
C HIS A 107 17.03 1.72 -17.96
N ASP A 108 16.67 0.44 -17.92
CA ASP A 108 17.59 -0.64 -17.52
C ASP A 108 18.83 -0.68 -18.43
N LYS A 109 18.66 -0.52 -19.75
CA LYS A 109 19.80 -0.41 -20.68
C LYS A 109 20.69 0.80 -20.38
N ALA A 110 20.11 1.94 -20.03
CA ALA A 110 20.89 3.12 -19.65
C ALA A 110 21.72 2.86 -18.37
N VAL A 111 21.13 2.16 -17.40
CA VAL A 111 21.83 1.73 -16.18
C VAL A 111 22.97 0.76 -16.50
N GLU A 112 22.76 -0.20 -17.40
CA GLU A 112 23.80 -1.12 -17.88
C GLU A 112 24.97 -0.37 -18.54
N VAL A 113 24.67 0.61 -19.41
CA VAL A 113 25.70 1.44 -20.07
C VAL A 113 26.49 2.27 -19.05
N LEU A 114 25.84 2.76 -18.00
CA LEU A 114 26.47 3.59 -16.95
C LEU A 114 27.17 2.76 -15.85
N ASN A 115 27.04 1.44 -15.86
CA ASN A 115 27.57 0.56 -14.82
C ASN A 115 29.11 0.71 -14.70
N PRO A 116 29.65 1.03 -13.51
CA PRO A 116 31.09 1.16 -13.29
C PRO A 116 31.90 -0.09 -13.65
N LEU A 117 31.32 -1.29 -13.50
CA LEU A 117 31.96 -2.56 -13.88
C LEU A 117 32.04 -2.73 -15.41
N ALA A 118 31.17 -2.08 -16.18
CA ALA A 118 31.23 -2.06 -17.64
C ALA A 118 32.32 -1.13 -18.19
N ARG A 119 32.84 -0.19 -17.38
CA ARG A 119 33.89 0.76 -17.78
C ARG A 119 35.23 0.08 -18.10
N GLU A 120 35.47 -1.12 -17.59
CA GLU A 120 36.68 -1.89 -17.94
C GLU A 120 36.64 -2.45 -19.38
N PHE A 121 35.47 -2.44 -20.04
CA PHE A 121 35.27 -3.06 -21.36
C PHE A 121 34.87 -2.07 -22.49
N LYS A 122 34.44 -0.83 -22.19
CA LYS A 122 33.99 0.14 -23.21
C LYS A 122 34.69 1.50 -23.07
N SER A 123 35.06 2.09 -24.22
CA SER A 123 35.63 3.44 -24.25
C SER A 123 34.58 4.51 -23.90
N ILE A 124 35.03 5.65 -23.35
CA ILE A 124 34.16 6.80 -23.05
C ILE A 124 33.41 7.30 -24.29
N GLY A 125 34.05 7.27 -25.47
CA GLY A 125 33.42 7.66 -26.73
C GLY A 125 32.27 6.74 -27.13
N THR A 126 32.44 5.44 -26.91
CA THR A 126 31.40 4.42 -27.17
C THR A 126 30.21 4.61 -26.23
N MET A 127 30.46 4.80 -24.93
CA MET A 127 29.39 5.05 -23.95
C MET A 127 28.60 6.31 -24.27
N LYS A 128 29.27 7.41 -24.67
CA LYS A 128 28.58 8.64 -25.06
C LYS A 128 27.66 8.45 -26.25
N LYS A 129 28.09 7.66 -27.24
CA LYS A 129 27.28 7.35 -28.43
C LYS A 129 26.06 6.50 -28.07
N GLU A 130 26.26 5.40 -27.32
CA GLU A 130 25.17 4.53 -26.87
C GLU A 130 24.16 5.28 -25.99
N LEU A 131 24.63 6.17 -25.11
CA LEU A 131 23.75 6.98 -24.26
C LEU A 131 22.94 8.00 -25.08
N ALA A 132 23.52 8.58 -26.14
CA ALA A 132 22.81 9.48 -27.04
C ALA A 132 21.72 8.74 -27.85
N GLU A 133 22.01 7.53 -28.33
CA GLU A 133 21.03 6.68 -29.02
C GLU A 133 19.89 6.28 -28.06
N LEU A 134 20.22 5.86 -26.83
CA LEU A 134 19.21 5.55 -25.81
C LEU A 134 18.37 6.77 -25.41
N GLN A 135 18.95 7.97 -25.39
CA GLN A 135 18.23 9.21 -25.11
C GLN A 135 17.19 9.50 -26.20
N GLU A 136 17.50 9.26 -27.46
CA GLU A 136 16.55 9.40 -28.57
C GLU A 136 15.44 8.33 -28.50
N GLU A 137 15.80 7.07 -28.24
CA GLU A 137 14.83 5.99 -28.05
C GLU A 137 13.88 6.26 -26.87
N LEU A 138 14.41 6.80 -25.76
CA LEU A 138 13.63 7.14 -24.57
C LEU A 138 12.68 8.31 -24.85
N ALA A 139 13.13 9.34 -25.59
CA ALA A 139 12.29 10.46 -26.00
C ALA A 139 11.12 9.98 -26.88
N HIS A 140 11.38 9.07 -27.82
CA HIS A 140 10.33 8.46 -28.64
C HIS A 140 9.37 7.60 -27.79
N ALA A 141 9.87 6.81 -26.84
CA ALA A 141 9.04 6.00 -25.95
C ALA A 141 8.13 6.87 -25.06
N HIS A 142 8.65 7.98 -24.52
CA HIS A 142 7.85 8.97 -23.78
C HIS A 142 6.75 9.57 -24.65
N GLN A 143 7.03 9.89 -25.92
CA GLN A 143 6.01 10.35 -26.85
C GLN A 143 4.90 9.31 -27.07
N GLN A 144 5.24 8.02 -27.16
CA GLN A 144 4.22 6.95 -27.27
C GLN A 144 3.35 6.85 -26.01
N VAL A 145 3.91 7.03 -24.81
CA VAL A 145 3.12 7.07 -23.58
C VAL A 145 2.14 8.24 -23.58
N HIS A 146 2.56 9.44 -24.00
CA HIS A 146 1.64 10.57 -24.13
C HIS A 146 0.53 10.32 -25.16
N LEU A 147 0.82 9.63 -26.26
CA LEU A 147 -0.20 9.23 -27.21
C LEU A 147 -1.18 8.21 -26.61
N SER A 148 -0.69 7.25 -25.82
CA SER A 148 -1.53 6.28 -25.11
C SER A 148 -2.38 6.93 -24.03
N GLU A 149 -1.86 7.91 -23.31
CA GLU A 149 -2.61 8.75 -22.36
C GLU A 149 -3.75 9.50 -23.06
N ALA A 150 -3.46 10.15 -24.20
CA ALA A 150 -4.48 10.84 -24.99
C ALA A 150 -5.57 9.89 -25.52
N ARG A 151 -5.21 8.64 -25.89
CA ARG A 151 -6.19 7.61 -26.31
C ARG A 151 -7.10 7.21 -25.16
N VAL A 152 -6.54 6.97 -23.97
CA VAL A 152 -7.33 6.64 -22.77
C VAL A 152 -8.28 7.80 -22.43
N ALA A 153 -7.81 9.04 -22.44
CA ALA A 153 -8.64 10.22 -22.20
C ALA A 153 -9.81 10.30 -23.20
N THR A 154 -9.52 10.11 -24.49
CA THR A 154 -10.55 10.10 -25.54
C THR A 154 -11.58 8.98 -25.34
N ALA A 155 -11.15 7.79 -24.91
CA ALA A 155 -12.05 6.67 -24.63
C ALA A 155 -12.96 6.94 -23.43
N LEU A 156 -12.44 7.61 -22.39
CA LEU A 156 -13.21 8.03 -21.23
C LEU A 156 -14.25 9.11 -21.58
N ASP A 157 -13.88 10.10 -22.40
CA ASP A 157 -14.82 11.13 -22.86
C ASP A 157 -15.99 10.53 -23.65
N LYS A 158 -15.71 9.53 -24.49
CA LYS A 158 -16.75 8.79 -25.24
C LYS A 158 -17.69 8.02 -24.31
N LEU A 159 -17.18 7.42 -23.24
CA LEU A 159 -18.00 6.74 -22.24
C LEU A 159 -18.88 7.71 -21.45
N ALA A 160 -18.33 8.87 -21.06
CA ALA A 160 -19.11 9.90 -20.39
C ALA A 160 -20.24 10.45 -21.28
N TYR A 161 -19.96 10.63 -22.58
CA TYR A 161 -20.98 10.99 -23.57
C TYR A 161 -22.09 9.94 -23.67
N MET A 162 -21.74 8.64 -23.68
CA MET A 162 -22.74 7.56 -23.69
C MET A 162 -23.58 7.52 -22.43
N GLU A 163 -22.96 7.72 -21.26
CA GLU A 163 -23.67 7.77 -19.98
C GLU A 163 -24.70 8.91 -19.97
N ALA A 164 -24.32 10.10 -20.44
CA ALA A 164 -25.24 11.22 -20.58
C ALA A 164 -26.43 10.89 -21.51
N LEU A 165 -26.14 10.29 -22.67
CA LEU A 165 -27.16 9.94 -23.67
C LEU A 165 -28.14 8.86 -23.16
N VAL A 166 -27.66 7.90 -22.37
CA VAL A 166 -28.49 6.86 -21.74
C VAL A 166 -29.35 7.44 -20.62
N ASN A 167 -28.77 8.31 -19.78
CA ASN A 167 -29.49 8.96 -18.68
C ASN A 167 -30.58 9.92 -19.17
N GLU A 168 -30.34 10.65 -20.26
CA GLU A 168 -31.32 11.55 -20.89
C GLU A 168 -32.53 10.78 -21.47
N LYS A 169 -32.33 9.54 -21.95
CA LYS A 169 -33.43 8.69 -22.44
C LYS A 169 -34.18 7.92 -21.37
N LEU A 170 -33.58 7.66 -20.21
CA LEU A 170 -34.21 6.95 -19.09
C LEU A 170 -35.06 7.88 -18.19
N LEU A 171 -34.90 9.20 -18.33
CA LEU A 171 -35.69 10.22 -17.64
C LEU A 171 -36.43 11.11 -18.64
N PRO A 172 -37.58 10.68 -19.21
CA PRO A 172 -38.45 11.63 -19.89
C PRO A 172 -38.96 12.64 -18.86
N GLU A 173 -38.59 13.91 -19.02
CA GLU A 173 -39.18 15.01 -18.26
C GLU A 173 -40.71 14.90 -18.31
N GLN A 174 -41.32 14.78 -17.14
CA GLN A 174 -42.75 14.94 -16.92
C GLN A 174 -43.09 16.43 -17.05
N LYS A 175 -42.99 17.00 -18.26
CA LYS A 175 -43.51 18.32 -18.60
C LYS A 175 -44.67 18.16 -19.60
N ASP A 176 -45.72 18.93 -19.29
CA ASP A 176 -46.89 19.24 -20.11
C ASP A 176 -48.01 18.18 -20.25
N LYS A 177 -48.97 18.25 -19.32
CA LYS A 177 -50.38 18.51 -19.67
C LYS A 177 -51.04 19.39 -18.59
N GLY A 178 -51.26 20.67 -18.90
CA GLY A 178 -52.12 21.54 -18.10
C GLY A 178 -53.61 21.27 -18.34
N THR A 179 -54.48 21.65 -17.39
CA THR A 179 -55.64 22.56 -17.59
C THR A 179 -56.21 23.04 -16.24
N SER A 180 -56.41 24.37 -16.11
CA SER A 180 -57.31 25.17 -15.23
C SER A 180 -57.25 25.10 -13.69
N GLY A 181 -56.99 26.26 -13.04
CA GLY A 181 -57.10 26.52 -11.58
C GLY A 181 -58.53 26.88 -11.09
N PRO A 182 -58.75 27.62 -9.97
CA PRO A 182 -57.77 28.23 -9.04
C PRO A 182 -58.08 28.03 -7.51
N THR A 183 -57.20 28.63 -6.69
CA THR A 183 -57.37 29.17 -5.32
C THR A 183 -57.29 28.32 -4.04
N SER A 184 -56.53 28.92 -3.10
CA SER A 184 -56.56 28.92 -1.62
C SER A 184 -55.91 27.78 -0.81
N GLU A 185 -55.25 28.23 0.25
CA GLU A 185 -54.31 27.58 1.17
C GLU A 185 -54.96 26.60 2.20
N PRO A 186 -54.34 26.28 3.37
CA PRO A 186 -53.81 24.95 3.72
C PRO A 186 -54.61 24.28 4.86
N GLU A 187 -54.39 22.99 5.20
CA GLU A 187 -54.53 22.48 6.59
C GLU A 187 -54.17 20.99 6.77
N TYR A 188 -53.29 20.77 7.76
CA TYR A 188 -53.29 19.76 8.83
C TYR A 188 -53.94 18.36 8.70
N GLU A 189 -53.08 17.37 9.03
CA GLU A 189 -53.26 16.24 9.94
C GLU A 189 -54.27 15.07 9.72
N ILE A 190 -53.66 13.87 9.79
CA ILE A 190 -54.09 12.61 10.44
C ILE A 190 -55.29 11.86 9.81
N HIS A 191 -55.05 10.61 9.37
CA HIS A 191 -55.66 9.39 9.94
C HIS A 191 -55.21 8.11 9.20
N SER A 192 -54.73 7.14 9.98
CA SER A 192 -54.57 5.73 9.61
C SER A 192 -55.93 5.08 9.26
N PRO A 193 -55.92 3.95 8.56
CA PRO A 193 -56.40 2.75 9.25
C PRO A 193 -55.61 1.45 8.96
N THR A 194 -55.40 0.70 10.05
CA THR A 194 -55.36 -0.77 10.19
C THR A 194 -56.46 -1.46 9.35
N THR A 195 -56.42 -2.70 8.87
CA THR A 195 -55.66 -3.94 9.13
C THR A 195 -56.11 -4.94 8.04
N SER A 196 -55.26 -5.84 7.56
CA SER A 196 -55.55 -7.29 7.59
C SER A 196 -54.40 -8.10 6.99
N SER A 197 -54.11 -9.16 7.71
CA SER A 197 -53.02 -10.11 7.52
C SER A 197 -53.25 -11.04 6.33
N ARG A 198 -52.17 -11.40 5.65
CA ARG A 198 -51.97 -12.76 5.11
C ARG A 198 -50.47 -13.08 4.98
N ASN A 199 -50.14 -14.27 5.44
CA ASN A 199 -48.80 -14.77 5.74
C ASN A 199 -47.86 -14.86 4.54
N ALA A 200 -46.65 -14.31 4.70
CA ALA A 200 -45.47 -14.68 3.95
C ALA A 200 -44.32 -15.01 4.93
N SER A 201 -44.51 -16.03 5.75
CA SER A 201 -43.44 -16.67 6.49
C SER A 201 -42.61 -17.54 5.55
N GLN A 202 -41.74 -16.89 4.76
CA GLN A 202 -40.51 -17.47 4.22
C GLN A 202 -39.50 -16.34 4.08
N LEU A 203 -39.00 -15.93 5.24
CA LEU A 203 -37.86 -15.04 5.42
C LEU A 203 -36.63 -15.65 4.72
N GLN A 204 -36.38 -15.25 3.48
CA GLN A 204 -35.00 -15.10 3.01
C GLN A 204 -34.48 -13.77 3.58
N THR A 205 -34.09 -13.78 4.85
CA THR A 205 -33.21 -12.76 5.41
C THR A 205 -31.82 -12.96 4.79
N LYS A 206 -31.62 -12.43 3.57
CA LYS A 206 -30.29 -12.01 3.16
C LYS A 206 -29.89 -10.90 4.13
N SER A 207 -29.14 -11.30 5.15
CA SER A 207 -28.42 -10.41 6.05
C SER A 207 -27.69 -9.37 5.20
N GLN A 208 -28.19 -8.14 5.15
CA GLN A 208 -27.40 -7.00 4.73
C GLN A 208 -26.19 -6.99 5.66
N ARG A 209 -25.02 -7.34 5.12
CA ARG A 209 -23.76 -7.23 5.86
C ARG A 209 -23.66 -5.79 6.34
N ARG A 210 -23.74 -5.57 7.66
CA ARG A 210 -23.41 -4.28 8.28
C ARG A 210 -22.02 -3.91 7.78
N SER A 211 -21.89 -2.83 7.00
CA SER A 211 -20.58 -2.32 6.61
C SER A 211 -19.84 -1.97 7.91
N LEU A 212 -18.68 -2.59 8.14
CA LEU A 212 -17.79 -2.13 9.20
C LEU A 212 -17.30 -0.74 8.76
N ASN A 213 -17.93 0.31 9.29
CA ASN A 213 -17.62 1.69 8.96
C ASN A 213 -16.37 2.13 9.75
N VAL A 214 -15.26 1.44 9.51
CA VAL A 214 -13.96 1.63 10.18
C VAL A 214 -13.05 2.61 9.45
N SER A 215 -13.43 3.04 8.25
CA SER A 215 -12.77 4.08 7.44
C SER A 215 -13.80 5.02 6.86
N GLY A 216 -14.12 6.05 7.65
CA GLY A 216 -14.51 7.35 7.10
C GLY A 216 -13.27 8.22 6.87
N PRO A 217 -13.42 9.49 6.46
CA PRO A 217 -12.31 10.41 6.25
C PRO A 217 -11.35 10.42 7.44
N VAL A 218 -10.06 10.66 7.16
CA VAL A 218 -8.93 10.71 8.09
C VAL A 218 -9.30 11.40 9.43
N LYS A 219 -9.66 10.61 10.45
CA LYS A 219 -10.09 11.13 11.77
C LYS A 219 -8.89 11.39 12.67
N PRO A 220 -8.97 12.37 13.59
CA PRO A 220 -8.02 12.47 14.70
C PRO A 220 -7.92 11.15 15.47
N TYR A 221 -6.73 10.82 15.98
CA TYR A 221 -6.56 9.64 16.82
C TYR A 221 -7.38 9.75 18.09
N ASN A 222 -8.08 8.67 18.44
CA ASN A 222 -8.75 8.60 19.72
C ASN A 222 -7.70 8.50 20.86
N PRO A 223 -7.85 9.25 21.96
CA PRO A 223 -6.94 9.18 23.11
C PRO A 223 -6.73 7.76 23.66
N CYS A 224 -7.74 6.89 23.61
CA CYS A 224 -7.65 5.51 24.09
C CYS A 224 -6.59 4.69 23.33
N LEU A 225 -6.29 5.02 22.07
CA LEU A 225 -5.23 4.35 21.30
C LEU A 225 -3.83 4.72 21.81
N LYS A 226 -3.67 5.87 22.50
CA LYS A 226 -2.39 6.26 23.11
C LYS A 226 -2.04 5.43 24.35
N ASN A 227 -3.02 4.77 24.98
CA ASN A 227 -2.85 4.03 26.24
C ASN A 227 -2.25 2.61 26.05
N PHE A 228 -1.16 2.54 25.28
CA PHE A 228 -0.35 1.35 25.02
C PHE A 228 1.13 1.69 25.02
N TRP A 229 1.97 0.66 25.19
CA TRP A 229 3.41 0.78 24.96
C TRP A 229 3.72 0.65 23.47
N TYR A 230 4.51 1.59 22.96
CA TYR A 230 4.93 1.64 21.56
C TYR A 230 6.46 1.51 21.45
N PRO A 231 6.98 0.53 20.70
CA PRO A 231 8.38 0.54 20.26
C PRO A 231 8.59 1.68 19.27
N VAL A 232 9.60 2.51 19.49
CA VAL A 232 9.83 3.74 18.69
C VAL A 232 11.21 3.83 18.05
N ALA A 233 12.19 3.13 18.62
CA ALA A 233 13.54 3.02 18.07
C ALA A 233 14.18 1.70 18.50
N PHE A 234 15.19 1.23 17.75
CA PHE A 234 16.06 0.17 18.23
C PHE A 234 17.07 0.73 19.22
N SER A 235 17.40 -0.05 20.24
CA SER A 235 18.43 0.31 21.24
C SER A 235 19.79 0.62 20.61
N SER A 236 20.11 -0.10 19.53
CA SER A 236 21.36 -0.01 18.78
C SER A 236 21.55 1.33 18.06
N ASP A 237 20.45 2.01 17.74
CA ASP A 237 20.46 3.34 17.11
C ASP A 237 20.70 4.46 18.12
N LEU A 238 20.32 4.25 19.39
CA LEU A 238 20.43 5.24 20.47
C LEU A 238 21.74 5.07 21.24
N LYS A 239 22.79 5.75 20.78
CA LYS A 239 24.09 5.87 21.47
C LYS A 239 24.07 7.04 22.45
N ASP A 240 25.03 7.10 23.37
CA ASP A 240 25.07 8.09 24.46
C ASP A 240 24.96 9.56 24.00
N ASP A 241 25.67 9.92 22.92
CA ASP A 241 25.69 11.29 22.38
C ASP A 241 24.74 11.50 21.19
N THR A 242 23.79 10.60 20.98
CA THR A 242 22.85 10.69 19.86
C THR A 242 21.45 11.02 20.33
N MET A 243 20.71 11.65 19.43
CA MET A 243 19.30 11.98 19.63
C MET A 243 18.50 11.44 18.46
N ILE A 244 17.37 10.82 18.77
CA ILE A 244 16.46 10.28 17.75
C ILE A 244 15.16 11.10 17.81
N PRO A 245 14.93 12.00 16.84
CA PRO A 245 13.62 12.64 16.69
C PRO A 245 12.61 11.60 16.20
N ILE A 246 11.43 11.61 16.80
CA ILE A 246 10.28 10.80 16.38
C ILE A 246 9.02 11.68 16.36
N ASP A 247 8.09 11.35 15.48
CA ASP A 247 6.71 11.82 15.58
C ASP A 247 5.87 10.68 16.12
N CYS A 248 5.02 10.94 17.12
CA CYS A 248 4.11 9.96 17.70
C CYS A 248 2.78 10.64 18.01
N PHE A 249 1.70 10.17 17.36
CA PHE A 249 0.36 10.76 17.44
C PHE A 249 0.31 12.27 17.15
N GLU A 250 0.95 12.70 16.05
CA GLU A 250 1.04 14.09 15.60
C GLU A 250 1.81 15.03 16.54
N GLU A 251 2.49 14.49 17.56
CA GLU A 251 3.33 15.24 18.50
C GLU A 251 4.82 14.92 18.25
N PRO A 252 5.70 15.94 18.19
CA PRO A 252 7.13 15.74 17.97
C PRO A 252 7.86 15.46 19.30
N TRP A 253 8.61 14.38 19.32
CA TRP A 253 9.39 13.93 20.48
C TRP A 253 10.85 13.69 20.10
N VAL A 254 11.72 13.66 21.10
CA VAL A 254 13.14 13.35 20.93
C VAL A 254 13.58 12.41 22.05
N ILE A 255 14.27 11.35 21.64
CA ILE A 255 14.81 10.33 22.51
C ILE A 255 16.32 10.55 22.65
N PHE A 256 16.84 10.48 23.88
CA PHE A 256 18.26 10.57 24.18
C PHE A 256 18.58 9.78 25.45
N ARG A 257 19.86 9.48 25.73
CA ARG A 257 20.25 8.80 26.97
C ARG A 257 20.58 9.81 28.08
N GLY A 258 20.10 9.51 29.27
CA GLY A 258 20.50 10.20 30.50
C GLY A 258 21.92 9.81 30.93
N LYS A 259 22.41 10.46 31.98
CA LYS A 259 23.75 10.19 32.53
C LYS A 259 23.89 8.78 33.12
N ASP A 260 22.76 8.18 33.49
CA ASP A 260 22.62 6.80 33.96
C ASP A 260 22.55 5.79 32.80
N GLY A 261 22.65 6.24 31.55
CA GLY A 261 22.51 5.43 30.35
C GLY A 261 21.06 5.05 30.01
N GLN A 262 20.07 5.44 30.84
CA GLN A 262 18.67 5.12 30.59
C GLN A 262 18.07 6.07 29.55
N PRO A 263 17.20 5.58 28.65
CA PRO A 263 16.59 6.42 27.64
C PRO A 263 15.51 7.34 28.25
N GLY A 264 15.52 8.61 27.86
CA GLY A 264 14.43 9.56 28.08
C GLY A 264 13.74 9.93 26.77
N CYS A 265 12.45 10.26 26.83
CA CYS A 265 11.69 10.77 25.70
C CYS A 265 11.00 12.07 26.12
N VAL A 266 11.42 13.18 25.54
CA VAL A 266 10.90 14.52 25.86
C VAL A 266 10.33 15.19 24.64
N GLN A 267 9.45 16.18 24.84
CA GLN A 267 8.88 16.95 23.75
C GLN A 267 10.00 17.65 22.98
N ASN A 268 10.02 17.51 21.65
CA ASN A 268 11.05 18.08 20.79
C ASN A 268 10.81 19.58 20.52
N THR A 269 10.46 20.33 21.57
CA THR A 269 10.09 21.73 21.51
C THR A 269 10.62 22.43 22.75
N CYS A 270 11.64 23.27 22.59
CA CYS A 270 12.19 24.06 23.70
C CYS A 270 11.12 24.99 24.29
N ALA A 271 10.96 25.00 25.62
CA ALA A 271 9.98 25.84 26.31
C ALA A 271 10.22 27.36 26.14
N HIS A 272 11.43 27.79 25.75
CA HIS A 272 11.73 29.23 25.58
C HIS A 272 11.13 29.80 24.28
N ARG A 273 11.52 29.24 23.13
CA ARG A 273 11.13 29.76 21.79
C ARG A 273 10.78 28.65 20.80
N ALA A 274 10.31 27.51 21.31
CA ALA A 274 9.88 26.36 20.51
C ALA A 274 10.94 25.80 19.54
N CYS A 275 12.23 26.07 19.78
CA CYS A 275 13.31 25.54 18.96
C CYS A 275 13.31 24.00 19.03
N PRO A 276 13.45 23.29 17.90
CA PRO A 276 13.56 21.83 17.89
C PRO A 276 14.82 21.39 18.64
N LEU A 277 14.64 20.61 19.71
CA LEU A 277 15.74 20.23 20.60
C LEU A 277 16.71 19.24 19.94
N HIS A 278 16.21 18.37 19.05
CA HIS A 278 17.04 17.40 18.33
C HIS A 278 18.11 18.03 17.41
N LEU A 279 18.04 19.33 17.12
CA LEU A 279 19.07 20.07 16.39
C LEU A 279 20.25 20.50 17.27
N GLY A 280 20.17 20.25 18.58
CA GLY A 280 21.20 20.57 19.55
C GLY A 280 22.17 19.42 19.79
N SER A 281 22.48 19.18 21.06
CA SER A 281 23.41 18.14 21.49
C SER A 281 22.95 17.50 22.80
N VAL A 282 23.54 16.35 23.16
CA VAL A 282 23.43 15.78 24.50
C VAL A 282 24.68 16.19 25.27
N ASN A 283 24.51 16.76 26.47
CA ASN A 283 25.57 17.21 27.35
C ASN A 283 25.36 16.59 28.74
N GLU A 284 26.26 15.70 29.16
CA GLU A 284 26.18 14.98 30.45
C GLU A 284 24.81 14.33 30.71
N GLY A 285 24.20 13.75 29.67
CA GLY A 285 22.88 13.13 29.77
C GLY A 285 21.70 14.11 29.84
N ARG A 286 21.90 15.37 29.39
CA ARG A 286 20.84 16.38 29.21
C ARG A 286 20.80 16.84 27.77
N ILE A 287 19.60 17.03 27.22
CA ILE A 287 19.45 17.60 25.89
C ILE A 287 19.62 19.12 25.93
N GLN A 288 20.58 19.65 25.19
CA GLN A 288 20.88 21.07 25.09
C GLN A 288 20.20 21.67 23.86
N CYS A 289 19.39 22.70 24.07
CA CYS A 289 18.78 23.48 23.00
C CYS A 289 19.85 24.28 22.24
N PRO A 290 19.91 24.21 20.89
CA PRO A 290 20.95 24.89 20.10
C PRO A 290 20.81 26.41 20.10
N TYR A 291 19.65 26.95 20.53
CA TYR A 291 19.40 28.38 20.43
C TYR A 291 20.04 29.18 21.56
N HIS A 292 19.68 28.89 22.82
CA HIS A 292 20.17 29.63 23.99
C HIS A 292 20.78 28.69 25.05
N GLY A 293 21.10 27.45 24.68
CA GLY A 293 21.80 26.49 25.54
C GLY A 293 21.00 26.00 26.75
N TRP A 294 19.67 26.11 26.74
CA TRP A 294 18.86 25.52 27.81
C TRP A 294 19.00 24.00 27.80
N GLU A 295 19.35 23.40 28.93
CA GLU A 295 19.55 21.96 29.05
C GLU A 295 18.38 21.32 29.82
N TYR A 296 17.85 20.21 29.30
CA TYR A 296 16.75 19.46 29.90
C TYR A 296 17.16 18.02 30.22
N SER A 297 16.76 17.53 31.39
CA SER A 297 16.91 16.12 31.79
C SER A 297 15.93 15.20 31.06
N THR A 298 16.09 13.88 31.23
CA THR A 298 15.22 12.85 30.64
C THR A 298 13.77 12.91 31.12
N ASP A 299 13.51 13.49 32.30
CA ASP A 299 12.15 13.76 32.80
C ASP A 299 11.60 15.13 32.35
N GLY A 300 12.34 15.87 31.51
CA GLY A 300 11.93 17.14 30.91
C GLY A 300 12.17 18.38 31.79
N LYS A 301 12.77 18.24 32.97
CA LYS A 301 13.10 19.39 33.82
C LYS A 301 14.24 20.19 33.18
N CYS A 302 14.10 21.51 33.09
CA CYS A 302 15.23 22.35 32.70
C CYS A 302 16.19 22.44 33.88
N GLU A 303 17.47 22.13 33.67
CA GLU A 303 18.48 22.09 34.73
C GLU A 303 19.55 23.17 34.55
N LYS A 304 19.64 23.79 33.36
CA LYS A 304 20.61 24.85 33.08
C LYS A 304 20.06 25.86 32.10
N MET A 305 20.30 27.14 32.38
CA MET A 305 19.93 28.29 31.55
C MET A 305 21.12 29.26 31.45
N PRO A 306 22.03 29.11 30.49
CA PRO A 306 23.28 29.90 30.45
C PRO A 306 23.08 31.41 30.34
N SER A 307 22.01 31.85 29.68
CA SER A 307 21.77 33.27 29.36
C SER A 307 20.79 33.98 30.30
N THR A 308 20.35 33.33 31.39
CA THR A 308 19.41 33.94 32.34
C THR A 308 19.51 33.29 33.72
N ARG A 309 18.91 33.92 34.74
CA ARG A 309 18.71 33.28 36.04
C ARG A 309 17.84 32.02 35.89
N MET A 310 18.13 31.01 36.69
CA MET A 310 17.40 29.74 36.63
C MET A 310 15.92 29.94 37.00
N LEU A 311 15.03 29.46 36.12
CA LEU A 311 13.59 29.42 36.36
C LEU A 311 13.14 27.96 36.48
N ASN A 312 12.05 27.71 37.22
CA ASN A 312 11.46 26.38 37.30
C ASN A 312 10.62 26.10 36.05
N VAL A 313 11.27 25.59 35.00
CA VAL A 313 10.64 25.26 33.71
C VAL A 313 10.76 23.77 33.45
N LYS A 314 9.68 23.17 32.94
CA LYS A 314 9.62 21.76 32.55
C LYS A 314 8.94 21.64 31.19
N ILE A 315 9.48 20.78 30.33
CA ILE A 315 8.82 20.31 29.10
C ILE A 315 8.15 18.96 29.36
N LYS A 316 7.20 18.58 28.50
CA LYS A 316 6.57 17.26 28.61
C LYS A 316 7.62 16.16 28.41
N ALA A 317 7.48 15.08 29.16
CA ALA A 317 8.23 13.85 29.01
C ALA A 317 7.28 12.66 29.03
N LEU A 318 7.57 11.63 28.24
CA LEU A 318 6.82 10.38 28.22
C LEU A 318 7.53 9.33 29.08
N PRO A 319 6.79 8.44 29.77
CA PRO A 319 7.37 7.23 30.32
C PRO A 319 8.10 6.47 29.21
N CYS A 320 9.36 6.12 29.49
CA CYS A 320 10.29 5.57 28.51
C CYS A 320 11.18 4.53 29.19
N PHE A 321 11.41 3.39 28.53
CA PHE A 321 12.38 2.39 28.99
C PHE A 321 12.97 1.62 27.82
N GLU A 322 14.08 0.93 28.08
CA GLU A 322 14.73 0.02 27.15
C GLU A 322 14.48 -1.44 27.53
N ARG A 323 14.06 -2.27 26.57
CA ARG A 323 13.87 -3.72 26.77
C ARG A 323 13.86 -4.46 25.43
N GLU A 324 14.49 -5.62 25.40
CA GLU A 324 14.53 -6.52 24.21
C GLU A 324 15.08 -5.84 22.93
N GLY A 325 16.08 -4.96 23.13
CA GLY A 325 16.73 -4.22 22.05
C GLY A 325 15.87 -3.11 21.43
N MET A 326 14.81 -2.70 22.12
CA MET A 326 13.87 -1.65 21.68
C MET A 326 13.75 -0.57 22.76
N ILE A 327 13.55 0.66 22.31
CA ILE A 327 13.10 1.78 23.14
C ILE A 327 11.59 1.85 23.09
N TRP A 328 10.95 1.81 24.25
CA TRP A 328 9.51 1.82 24.42
C TRP A 328 9.04 3.12 25.04
N VAL A 329 7.94 3.67 24.54
CA VAL A 329 7.31 4.88 25.10
C VAL A 329 5.81 4.66 25.35
N TRP A 330 5.28 5.38 26.32
CA TRP A 330 3.86 5.44 26.62
C TRP A 330 3.32 6.86 26.33
N PRO A 331 2.63 7.09 25.20
CA PRO A 331 2.08 8.40 24.85
C PRO A 331 0.72 8.69 25.51
N GLY A 332 0.16 7.71 26.22
CA GLY A 332 -1.13 7.79 26.90
C GLY A 332 -1.10 8.66 28.16
N THR A 333 -2.27 9.12 28.58
CA THR A 333 -2.44 9.88 29.84
C THR A 333 -2.70 8.97 31.03
N ASP A 334 -3.20 7.76 30.80
CA ASP A 334 -3.47 6.78 31.85
C ASP A 334 -2.16 6.23 32.43
N PRO A 335 -2.17 5.71 33.67
CA PRO A 335 -1.01 5.03 34.23
C PRO A 335 -0.51 3.91 33.29
N PRO A 336 0.80 3.86 32.98
CA PRO A 336 1.33 2.85 32.08
C PRO A 336 1.08 1.43 32.59
N LYS A 337 0.68 0.54 31.69
CA LYS A 337 0.51 -0.88 32.01
C LYS A 337 1.86 -1.50 32.39
N ALA A 338 1.87 -2.40 33.36
CA ALA A 338 3.11 -3.05 33.81
C ALA A 338 3.69 -4.05 32.78
N THR A 339 2.82 -4.65 31.95
CA THR A 339 3.20 -5.70 31.02
C THR A 339 3.34 -5.19 29.59
N ILE A 340 4.34 -5.72 28.88
CA ILE A 340 4.50 -5.57 27.43
C ILE A 340 4.54 -6.95 26.78
N PRO A 341 4.13 -7.08 25.52
CA PRO A 341 4.40 -8.29 24.76
C PRO A 341 5.91 -8.44 24.54
N SER A 342 6.42 -9.68 24.61
CA SER A 342 7.79 -9.95 24.19
C SER A 342 7.91 -9.82 22.67
N LEU A 343 8.96 -9.16 22.20
CA LEU A 343 9.35 -8.98 20.80
C LEU A 343 10.71 -9.64 20.51
N LEU A 344 11.20 -10.49 21.41
CA LEU A 344 12.34 -11.35 21.13
C LEU A 344 11.98 -12.32 20.01
N PRO A 345 12.93 -12.61 19.11
CA PRO A 345 12.71 -13.64 18.12
C PRO A 345 12.59 -15.01 18.83
N PRO A 346 11.91 -15.99 18.22
CA PRO A 346 11.74 -17.31 18.81
C PRO A 346 13.10 -17.99 19.11
N PRO A 347 13.13 -18.96 20.04
CA PRO A 347 14.35 -19.72 20.32
C PRO A 347 14.98 -20.30 19.04
N GLY A 348 16.30 -20.17 18.89
CA GLY A 348 17.04 -20.63 17.71
C GLY A 348 17.26 -19.56 16.63
N PHE A 349 16.45 -18.49 16.62
CA PHE A 349 16.61 -17.39 15.68
C PHE A 349 17.67 -16.39 16.15
N ARG A 350 18.36 -15.78 15.18
CA ARG A 350 19.29 -14.67 15.42
C ARG A 350 18.88 -13.45 14.61
N ILE A 351 18.96 -12.27 15.22
CA ILE A 351 18.74 -10.99 14.55
C ILE A 351 19.86 -10.77 13.52
N HIS A 352 19.46 -10.46 12.28
CA HIS A 352 20.35 -10.21 11.14
C HIS A 352 20.25 -8.78 10.61
N ALA A 353 19.08 -8.14 10.75
CA ALA A 353 18.88 -6.75 10.36
C ALA A 353 17.86 -6.06 11.27
N GLU A 354 18.11 -4.79 11.54
CA GLU A 354 17.20 -3.84 12.19
C GLU A 354 17.21 -2.57 11.33
N ILE A 355 16.04 -2.15 10.86
CA ILE A 355 15.89 -1.08 9.86
C ILE A 355 14.74 -0.17 10.29
N VAL A 356 14.95 1.14 10.20
CA VAL A 356 13.93 2.15 10.48
C VAL A 356 13.65 2.96 9.22
N MET A 357 12.38 3.14 8.88
CA MET A 357 11.93 3.90 7.72
C MET A 357 10.77 4.84 8.10
N GLU A 358 10.76 6.04 7.55
CA GLU A 358 9.67 7.01 7.68
C GLU A 358 8.85 6.99 6.39
N LEU A 359 7.56 6.67 6.50
CA LEU A 359 6.72 6.38 5.34
C LEU A 359 5.52 7.34 5.28
N PRO A 360 5.18 7.89 4.09
CA PRO A 360 4.10 8.87 3.93
C PRO A 360 2.72 8.19 3.80
N VAL A 361 2.43 7.25 4.70
CA VAL A 361 1.15 6.56 4.79
C VAL A 361 0.71 6.45 6.24
N GLU A 362 -0.60 6.41 6.45
CA GLU A 362 -1.21 6.15 7.75
C GLU A 362 -0.87 4.72 8.20
N HIS A 363 -0.55 4.55 9.49
CA HIS A 363 -0.05 3.28 10.02
C HIS A 363 -1.01 2.10 9.82
N GLY A 364 -2.33 2.33 9.89
CA GLY A 364 -3.35 1.31 9.72
C GLY A 364 -3.43 0.77 8.29
N LEU A 365 -3.18 1.60 7.28
CA LEU A 365 -3.08 1.13 5.88
C LEU A 365 -1.89 0.19 5.69
N LEU A 366 -0.74 0.55 6.25
CA LEU A 366 0.46 -0.29 6.17
C LEU A 366 0.27 -1.59 6.95
N LEU A 367 -0.31 -1.54 8.15
CA LEU A 367 -0.64 -2.74 8.91
C LEU A 367 -1.56 -3.68 8.13
N ASP A 368 -2.60 -3.16 7.53
CA ASP A 368 -3.58 -3.94 6.76
C ASP A 368 -2.93 -4.59 5.53
N ASN A 369 -2.03 -3.88 4.83
CA ASN A 369 -1.23 -4.43 3.74
C ASN A 369 -0.25 -5.52 4.20
N LEU A 370 0.43 -5.35 5.33
CA LEU A 370 1.34 -6.37 5.89
C LEU A 370 0.61 -7.62 6.39
N LEU A 371 -0.65 -7.46 6.81
CA LEU A 371 -1.53 -8.55 7.25
C LEU A 371 -2.26 -9.25 6.09
N ASP A 372 -2.11 -8.77 4.85
CA ASP A 372 -2.56 -9.42 3.63
C ASP A 372 -1.36 -10.06 2.92
N LEU A 373 -1.48 -11.32 2.54
CA LEU A 373 -0.47 -12.01 1.74
C LEU A 373 -1.02 -12.40 0.36
N ALA A 374 -2.32 -12.19 0.12
CA ALA A 374 -2.93 -12.49 -1.17
C ALA A 374 -2.41 -11.56 -2.27
N HIS A 375 -1.92 -10.35 -1.94
CA HIS A 375 -1.31 -9.43 -2.91
C HIS A 375 0.10 -9.85 -3.35
N ALA A 376 0.78 -10.73 -2.61
CA ALA A 376 2.20 -10.99 -2.79
C ALA A 376 2.57 -11.51 -4.21
N PRO A 377 1.85 -12.48 -4.83
CA PRO A 377 2.15 -12.95 -6.18
C PRO A 377 1.97 -11.89 -7.28
N PHE A 378 1.25 -10.81 -6.99
CA PHE A 378 0.97 -9.74 -7.95
C PHE A 378 1.92 -8.56 -7.75
N THR A 379 2.22 -8.24 -6.51
CA THR A 379 2.98 -7.05 -6.12
C THR A 379 4.48 -7.32 -6.11
N HIS A 380 4.89 -8.49 -5.61
CA HIS A 380 6.29 -8.86 -5.38
C HIS A 380 6.87 -9.76 -6.47
N THR A 381 6.49 -9.51 -7.71
CA THR A 381 6.91 -10.30 -8.89
C THR A 381 8.39 -10.12 -9.24
N SER A 382 9.01 -9.01 -8.82
CA SER A 382 10.44 -8.72 -8.98
C SER A 382 11.29 -9.16 -7.79
N THR A 383 10.68 -9.41 -6.62
CA THR A 383 11.38 -9.71 -5.36
C THR A 383 11.12 -11.14 -4.89
N PHE A 384 10.49 -11.33 -3.73
CA PHE A 384 10.42 -12.62 -3.05
C PHE A 384 9.35 -13.56 -3.63
N ALA A 385 8.30 -13.00 -4.26
CA ALA A 385 7.24 -13.77 -4.90
C ALA A 385 7.48 -14.04 -6.39
N LYS A 386 8.69 -13.75 -6.89
CA LYS A 386 9.07 -14.01 -8.27
C LYS A 386 8.89 -15.48 -8.63
N GLY A 387 7.98 -15.76 -9.56
CA GLY A 387 7.67 -17.11 -10.02
C GLY A 387 6.73 -17.91 -9.12
N TRP A 388 6.13 -17.29 -8.10
CA TRP A 388 5.09 -17.94 -7.31
C TRP A 388 3.85 -18.18 -8.20
N PRO A 389 3.23 -19.37 -8.15
CA PRO A 389 1.97 -19.59 -8.83
C PRO A 389 0.88 -18.75 -8.16
N VAL A 390 -0.05 -18.22 -8.96
CA VAL A 390 -1.27 -17.60 -8.43
C VAL A 390 -2.25 -18.73 -8.09
N PRO A 391 -2.54 -18.99 -6.81
CA PRO A 391 -3.46 -20.05 -6.44
C PRO A 391 -4.90 -19.68 -6.83
N SER A 392 -5.74 -20.69 -7.08
CA SER A 392 -7.16 -20.47 -7.39
C SER A 392 -7.94 -19.88 -6.21
N LEU A 393 -7.46 -20.12 -4.97
CA LEU A 393 -8.05 -19.59 -3.74
C LEU A 393 -6.96 -19.52 -2.67
N VAL A 394 -6.86 -18.35 -2.01
CA VAL A 394 -6.05 -18.17 -0.81
C VAL A 394 -6.96 -18.18 0.41
N LYS A 395 -6.55 -18.88 1.47
CA LYS A 395 -7.28 -18.89 2.74
C LYS A 395 -6.38 -18.43 3.87
N PHE A 396 -6.89 -17.52 4.69
CA PHE A 396 -6.33 -17.31 6.01
C PHE A 396 -7.09 -18.19 7.03
N LEU A 397 -6.35 -19.10 7.66
CA LEU A 397 -6.85 -20.03 8.68
C LEU A 397 -6.42 -19.53 10.05
N THR A 398 -7.36 -19.33 10.95
CA THR A 398 -7.10 -18.75 12.27
C THR A 398 -8.08 -19.28 13.31
N PRO A 399 -7.65 -19.46 14.58
CA PRO A 399 -8.56 -19.73 15.68
C PRO A 399 -9.63 -18.63 15.81
N ALA A 400 -10.82 -18.96 16.32
CA ALA A 400 -11.92 -17.98 16.43
C ALA A 400 -11.58 -16.79 17.34
N SER A 401 -10.73 -16.98 18.35
CA SER A 401 -10.38 -16.00 19.39
C SER A 401 -9.02 -15.32 19.20
N GLY A 402 -8.26 -15.66 18.16
CA GLY A 402 -6.85 -15.24 18.01
C GLY A 402 -6.63 -14.02 17.11
N LEU A 403 -5.44 -13.44 17.19
CA LEU A 403 -4.90 -12.50 16.19
C LEU A 403 -3.76 -13.13 15.39
N GLU A 404 -3.71 -14.46 15.38
CA GLU A 404 -2.69 -15.26 14.71
C GLU A 404 -3.34 -16.24 13.73
N GLY A 405 -2.61 -16.66 12.72
CA GLY A 405 -3.07 -17.67 11.78
C GLY A 405 -2.04 -17.98 10.72
N TYR A 406 -2.47 -18.81 9.77
CA TYR A 406 -1.63 -19.38 8.73
C TYR A 406 -2.27 -19.19 7.36
N TRP A 407 -1.44 -18.91 6.36
CA TRP A 407 -1.85 -18.72 4.97
C TRP A 407 -1.82 -20.03 4.19
N ASP A 408 -2.92 -20.47 3.62
CA ASP A 408 -2.97 -21.62 2.71
C ASP A 408 -3.03 -21.12 1.26
N PRO A 409 -2.08 -21.50 0.36
CA PRO A 409 -1.05 -22.55 0.49
C PRO A 409 0.38 -22.05 0.87
N TYR A 410 0.54 -20.81 1.29
CA TYR A 410 1.87 -20.22 1.54
C TYR A 410 2.44 -20.66 2.90
N PRO A 411 3.66 -21.18 3.04
CA PRO A 411 4.25 -21.56 4.34
C PRO A 411 4.58 -20.31 5.19
N ILE A 412 3.57 -19.54 5.60
CA ILE A 412 3.68 -18.28 6.32
C ILE A 412 2.65 -18.25 7.45
N ASP A 413 3.17 -18.19 8.68
CA ASP A 413 2.41 -17.83 9.87
C ASP A 413 2.44 -16.32 10.05
N MET A 414 1.32 -15.72 10.43
CA MET A 414 1.21 -14.29 10.74
C MET A 414 0.45 -14.05 12.04
N GLU A 415 0.86 -13.02 12.77
CA GLU A 415 0.24 -12.57 14.00
C GLU A 415 0.19 -11.03 14.03
N PHE A 416 -0.99 -10.47 14.31
CA PHE A 416 -1.12 -9.08 14.73
C PHE A 416 -0.98 -9.00 16.25
N ARG A 417 0.03 -8.25 16.72
CA ARG A 417 0.18 -7.90 18.14
C ARG A 417 -0.19 -6.44 18.38
N PRO A 418 -1.21 -6.18 19.21
CA PRO A 418 -1.56 -4.83 19.61
C PRO A 418 -0.38 -4.04 20.22
N PRO A 419 -0.28 -2.72 19.96
CA PRO A 419 -1.25 -1.93 19.20
C PRO A 419 -0.94 -1.80 17.69
N CYS A 420 0.29 -2.08 17.27
CA CYS A 420 0.75 -1.74 15.91
C CYS A 420 1.85 -2.67 15.36
N MET A 421 1.86 -3.93 15.78
CA MET A 421 2.93 -4.86 15.44
C MET A 421 2.41 -6.03 14.60
N VAL A 422 3.19 -6.43 13.60
CA VAL A 422 2.95 -7.62 12.79
C VAL A 422 4.17 -8.53 12.92
N LEU A 423 3.95 -9.75 13.35
CA LEU A 423 4.96 -10.80 13.31
C LEU A 423 4.62 -11.78 12.21
N SER A 424 5.63 -12.17 11.44
CA SER A 424 5.50 -13.24 10.45
C SER A 424 6.64 -14.22 10.57
N THR A 425 6.35 -15.50 10.33
CA THR A 425 7.36 -16.55 10.20
C THR A 425 7.15 -17.23 8.87
N VAL A 426 8.12 -17.08 7.98
CA VAL A 426 8.12 -17.60 6.62
C VAL A 426 9.03 -18.82 6.56
N GLY A 427 8.46 -19.96 6.17
CA GLY A 427 9.22 -21.15 5.84
C GLY A 427 9.96 -20.98 4.52
N ILE A 428 11.28 -21.07 4.56
CA ILE A 428 12.16 -21.04 3.39
C ILE A 428 12.62 -22.47 3.15
N SER A 429 12.22 -23.06 2.03
CA SER A 429 12.73 -24.36 1.59
C SER A 429 13.83 -24.22 0.56
N LYS A 430 13.68 -23.31 -0.41
CA LYS A 430 14.74 -22.80 -1.31
C LYS A 430 14.42 -21.34 -1.71
N PRO A 431 15.41 -20.47 -1.97
CA PRO A 431 15.15 -19.13 -2.51
C PRO A 431 14.29 -19.21 -3.79
N GLY A 432 13.13 -18.55 -3.81
CA GLY A 432 12.24 -18.51 -4.97
C GLY A 432 11.42 -19.78 -5.26
N LYS A 433 11.42 -20.78 -4.38
CA LYS A 433 10.51 -21.96 -4.49
C LYS A 433 9.83 -22.25 -3.17
N LEU A 434 8.51 -22.21 -3.18
CA LEU A 434 7.66 -22.67 -2.09
C LEU A 434 7.60 -24.22 -2.12
N GLU A 435 8.51 -24.91 -1.44
CA GLU A 435 8.32 -26.32 -1.06
C GLU A 435 7.81 -26.39 0.39
N GLY A 436 6.64 -26.99 0.60
CA GLY A 436 5.98 -27.14 1.91
C GLY A 436 4.56 -26.53 1.93
N THR A 437 3.61 -27.21 2.58
CA THR A 437 2.23 -26.72 2.76
C THR A 437 1.98 -26.09 4.14
N SER A 438 3.03 -26.01 4.96
CA SER A 438 3.01 -25.40 6.30
C SER A 438 4.42 -24.96 6.68
N THR A 439 4.55 -23.87 7.44
CA THR A 439 5.80 -23.41 8.05
C THR A 439 6.54 -24.55 8.75
N LYS A 440 5.83 -25.38 9.53
CA LYS A 440 6.41 -26.49 10.30
C LYS A 440 7.11 -27.57 9.47
N GLN A 441 6.83 -27.63 8.16
CA GLN A 441 7.45 -28.58 7.24
C GLN A 441 8.74 -28.04 6.61
N CYS A 442 9.02 -26.74 6.78
CA CYS A 442 10.22 -26.11 6.26
C CYS A 442 11.41 -26.34 7.20
N THR A 443 12.60 -26.44 6.62
CA THR A 443 13.85 -26.69 7.35
C THR A 443 14.55 -25.42 7.81
N THR A 444 14.27 -24.30 7.13
CA THR A 444 14.83 -22.99 7.47
C THR A 444 13.74 -21.94 7.48
N HIS A 445 13.87 -20.94 8.34
CA HIS A 445 12.82 -19.95 8.57
C HIS A 445 13.38 -18.53 8.65
N LEU A 446 12.58 -17.62 8.13
CA LEU A 446 12.73 -16.18 8.28
C LEU A 446 11.63 -15.68 9.20
N HIS A 447 12.02 -15.12 10.33
CA HIS A 447 11.12 -14.45 11.26
C HIS A 447 11.26 -12.94 11.12
N GLN A 448 10.13 -12.25 10.96
CA GLN A 448 10.08 -10.82 10.75
C GLN A 448 9.17 -10.16 11.78
N LEU A 449 9.60 -9.01 12.27
CA LEU A 449 8.80 -8.11 13.09
C LEU A 449 8.70 -6.76 12.38
N HIS A 450 7.48 -6.31 12.17
CA HIS A 450 7.16 -4.97 11.67
C HIS A 450 6.41 -4.20 12.75
N VAL A 451 6.88 -3.01 13.11
CA VAL A 451 6.17 -2.08 13.99
C VAL A 451 5.80 -0.86 13.18
N CYS A 452 4.50 -0.62 12.97
CA CYS A 452 3.99 0.53 12.22
C CYS A 452 3.55 1.61 13.21
N LEU A 453 4.48 2.42 13.69
CA LEU A 453 4.20 3.44 14.70
C LEU A 453 3.25 4.51 14.12
N PRO A 454 2.14 4.87 14.79
CA PRO A 454 1.31 6.00 14.40
C PRO A 454 2.05 7.32 14.63
N SER A 455 2.68 7.85 13.58
CA SER A 455 3.41 9.12 13.64
C SER A 455 2.48 10.30 13.37
N SER A 456 1.73 10.25 12.27
CA SER A 456 0.64 11.17 11.97
C SER A 456 -0.41 10.47 11.12
N ARG A 457 -1.50 11.16 10.84
CA ARG A 457 -2.56 10.65 9.97
C ARG A 457 -2.16 10.40 8.50
N GLN A 458 -0.95 10.79 8.12
CA GLN A 458 -0.39 10.57 6.78
C GLN A 458 1.06 10.07 6.85
N LYS A 459 1.51 9.66 8.04
CA LYS A 459 2.90 9.25 8.24
C LYS A 459 2.97 8.13 9.27
N THR A 460 3.79 7.14 9.00
CA THR A 460 4.12 6.08 9.95
C THR A 460 5.62 5.87 9.98
N ARG A 461 6.15 5.62 11.17
CA ARG A 461 7.53 5.16 11.35
C ARG A 461 7.52 3.64 11.43
N LEU A 462 8.13 2.99 10.44
CA LEU A 462 8.26 1.55 10.36
C LEU A 462 9.57 1.11 11.01
N LEU A 463 9.49 0.27 12.05
CA LEU A 463 10.64 -0.50 12.55
C LEU A 463 10.53 -1.92 12.01
N TYR A 464 11.57 -2.38 11.33
CA TYR A 464 11.66 -3.71 10.76
C TYR A 464 12.83 -4.48 11.38
N ARG A 465 12.56 -5.65 11.95
CA ARG A 465 13.58 -6.57 12.46
C ARG A 465 13.48 -7.90 11.73
N MET A 466 14.60 -8.33 11.17
CA MET A 466 14.75 -9.59 10.46
C MET A 466 15.59 -10.56 11.27
N SER A 467 15.07 -11.77 11.49
CA SER A 467 15.79 -12.84 12.19
C SER A 467 15.74 -14.16 11.40
N LEU A 468 16.84 -14.90 11.40
CA LEU A 468 16.96 -16.19 10.72
C LEU A 468 17.37 -17.26 11.72
N ASP A 469 16.83 -18.47 11.59
CA ASP A 469 17.27 -19.66 12.33
C ASP A 469 18.45 -20.39 11.65
N PHE A 470 18.82 -19.94 10.45
CA PHE A 470 19.92 -20.44 9.65
C PHE A 470 20.96 -19.36 9.37
N ALA A 471 22.10 -19.78 8.80
CA ALA A 471 23.18 -18.91 8.34
C ALA A 471 23.63 -17.83 9.35
N PRO A 472 23.91 -18.18 10.62
CA PRO A 472 24.24 -17.21 11.68
C PRO A 472 25.53 -16.42 11.41
N TRP A 473 26.35 -16.86 10.46
CA TRP A 473 27.57 -16.21 10.02
C TRP A 473 27.31 -14.97 9.16
N LEU A 474 26.14 -14.84 8.53
CA LEU A 474 25.81 -13.71 7.64
C LEU A 474 25.88 -12.36 8.36
N LYS A 475 25.55 -12.31 9.66
CA LYS A 475 25.65 -11.09 10.47
C LYS A 475 27.08 -10.54 10.61
N HIS A 476 28.10 -11.40 10.40
CA HIS A 476 29.51 -11.03 10.49
C HIS A 476 30.11 -10.62 9.15
N VAL A 477 29.35 -10.76 8.05
CA VAL A 477 29.83 -10.35 6.74
C VAL A 477 29.83 -8.82 6.67
N PRO A 478 30.98 -8.18 6.36
CA PRO A 478 31.07 -6.74 6.25
C PRO A 478 30.04 -6.17 5.28
N LEU A 479 29.46 -5.02 5.61
CA LEU A 479 28.47 -4.30 4.78
C LEU A 479 27.17 -5.06 4.47
N MET A 480 26.95 -6.24 5.06
CA MET A 480 25.72 -7.02 4.85
C MET A 480 24.45 -6.25 5.26
N HIS A 481 24.55 -5.36 6.25
CA HIS A 481 23.46 -4.48 6.65
C HIS A 481 22.97 -3.55 5.52
N LEU A 482 23.86 -3.10 4.61
CA LEU A 482 23.49 -2.29 3.45
C LEU A 482 22.69 -3.12 2.45
N LEU A 483 23.07 -4.39 2.26
CA LEU A 483 22.35 -5.31 1.39
C LEU A 483 20.96 -5.62 1.94
N TRP A 484 20.84 -5.89 3.25
CA TRP A 484 19.55 -6.08 3.89
C TRP A 484 18.66 -4.86 3.79
N ARG A 485 19.22 -3.67 3.99
CA ARG A 485 18.50 -2.41 3.82
C ARG A 485 18.01 -2.24 2.38
N TYR A 486 18.88 -2.47 1.40
CA TYR A 486 18.50 -2.42 -0.01
C TYR A 486 17.34 -3.37 -0.33
N PHE A 487 17.42 -4.64 0.09
CA PHE A 487 16.33 -5.59 -0.15
C PHE A 487 15.03 -5.20 0.56
N ALA A 488 15.09 -4.75 1.80
CA ALA A 488 13.92 -4.30 2.54
C ALA A 488 13.27 -3.08 1.87
N GLU A 489 14.07 -2.11 1.43
CA GLU A 489 13.59 -0.93 0.69
C GLU A 489 12.96 -1.33 -0.66
N GLN A 490 13.54 -2.28 -1.39
CA GLN A 490 12.97 -2.78 -2.65
C GLN A 490 11.59 -3.40 -2.44
N VAL A 491 11.46 -4.34 -1.49
CA VAL A 491 10.17 -4.99 -1.19
C VAL A 491 9.14 -3.97 -0.70
N LEU A 492 9.54 -3.10 0.22
CA LEU A 492 8.64 -2.08 0.75
C LEU A 492 8.18 -1.08 -0.31
N ASN A 493 9.03 -0.70 -1.26
CA ASN A 493 8.64 0.21 -2.34
C ASN A 493 7.61 -0.41 -3.29
N GLU A 494 7.63 -1.74 -3.49
CA GLU A 494 6.61 -2.44 -4.27
C GLU A 494 5.22 -2.38 -3.63
N ASP A 495 5.16 -2.42 -2.29
CA ASP A 495 3.93 -2.22 -1.50
C ASP A 495 3.53 -0.75 -1.44
N LEU A 496 4.49 0.13 -1.13
CA LEU A 496 4.25 1.54 -0.84
C LEU A 496 3.57 2.26 -2.01
N ARG A 497 3.94 1.94 -3.26
CA ARG A 497 3.26 2.50 -4.45
C ARG A 497 1.75 2.21 -4.47
N LEU A 498 1.32 1.08 -3.93
CA LEU A 498 -0.09 0.69 -3.87
C LEU A 498 -0.79 1.39 -2.71
N VAL A 499 -0.15 1.37 -1.54
CA VAL A 499 -0.70 1.95 -0.31
C VAL A 499 -0.80 3.48 -0.40
N LEU A 500 0.10 4.14 -1.14
CA LEU A 500 0.00 5.58 -1.41
C LEU A 500 -1.27 5.95 -2.18
N GLY A 501 -1.66 5.15 -3.17
CA GLY A 501 -2.92 5.35 -3.89
C GLY A 501 -4.16 5.13 -3.00
N GLN A 502 -4.06 4.27 -1.98
CA GLN A 502 -5.12 4.12 -0.97
C GLN A 502 -5.16 5.32 -0.02
N GLN A 503 -3.99 5.80 0.42
CA GLN A 503 -3.86 6.98 1.28
C GLN A 503 -4.49 8.22 0.63
N ASP A 504 -4.21 8.46 -0.65
CA ASP A 504 -4.79 9.59 -1.41
C ASP A 504 -6.32 9.49 -1.46
N ARG A 505 -6.86 8.33 -1.83
CA ARG A 505 -8.32 8.12 -1.85
C ARG A 505 -8.95 8.28 -0.47
N MET A 506 -8.29 7.82 0.60
CA MET A 506 -8.76 7.96 1.98
C MET A 506 -8.79 9.42 2.43
N ILE A 507 -7.79 10.23 2.04
CA ILE A 507 -7.80 11.69 2.25
C ILE A 507 -8.98 12.33 1.52
N ASN A 508 -9.27 11.87 0.30
CA ASN A 508 -10.41 12.31 -0.52
C ASN A 508 -11.77 11.70 -0.07
N GLY A 509 -11.83 11.08 1.11
CA GLY A 509 -13.08 10.61 1.71
C GLY A 509 -13.53 9.21 1.28
N ALA A 510 -12.74 8.49 0.48
CA ALA A 510 -13.04 7.12 0.11
C ALA A 510 -12.89 6.16 1.29
N ASN A 511 -13.79 5.19 1.38
CA ASN A 511 -13.68 4.08 2.33
C ASN A 511 -12.89 2.93 1.66
N VAL A 512 -11.57 2.88 1.92
CA VAL A 512 -10.67 1.86 1.36
C VAL A 512 -10.85 0.45 1.95
N TRP A 513 -11.67 0.29 3.00
CA TRP A 513 -11.93 -1.00 3.66
C TRP A 513 -13.35 -1.55 3.46
N ASN A 514 -14.14 -0.97 2.56
CA ASN A 514 -15.59 -1.20 2.47
C ASN A 514 -15.99 -2.64 2.05
N TRP A 515 -15.15 -3.34 1.28
CA TRP A 515 -15.51 -4.62 0.65
C TRP A 515 -14.58 -5.77 1.04
N PRO A 516 -14.61 -6.22 2.31
CA PRO A 516 -13.77 -7.31 2.74
C PRO A 516 -14.20 -8.66 2.14
N VAL A 517 -13.21 -9.48 1.80
CA VAL A 517 -13.35 -10.85 1.30
C VAL A 517 -12.69 -11.86 2.26
N SER A 518 -12.68 -13.15 1.88
CA SER A 518 -12.35 -14.25 2.81
C SER A 518 -10.90 -14.28 3.30
N TYR A 519 -9.96 -13.69 2.56
CA TYR A 519 -8.56 -13.61 2.96
C TYR A 519 -8.26 -12.39 3.83
N ASP A 520 -9.13 -11.37 3.86
CA ASP A 520 -8.97 -10.16 4.69
C ASP A 520 -9.24 -10.39 6.19
N LYS A 521 -9.45 -11.64 6.62
CA LYS A 521 -9.89 -11.96 8.00
C LYS A 521 -9.00 -11.34 9.06
N LEU A 522 -7.68 -11.37 8.88
CA LEU A 522 -6.74 -10.84 9.86
C LEU A 522 -6.81 -9.31 9.92
N GLY A 523 -6.82 -8.64 8.76
CA GLY A 523 -7.07 -7.20 8.65
C GLY A 523 -8.40 -6.77 9.28
N ILE A 524 -9.49 -7.50 9.02
CA ILE A 524 -10.80 -7.26 9.67
C ILE A 524 -10.70 -7.36 11.19
N ARG A 525 -9.98 -8.36 11.73
CA ARG A 525 -9.81 -8.50 13.19
C ARG A 525 -9.01 -7.36 13.79
N TYR A 526 -7.95 -6.90 13.12
CA TYR A 526 -7.24 -5.68 13.49
C TYR A 526 -8.20 -4.48 13.52
N ARG A 527 -9.01 -4.27 12.47
CA ARG A 527 -9.96 -3.16 12.39
C ARG A 527 -11.00 -3.22 13.51
N LEU A 528 -11.56 -4.40 13.81
CA LEU A 528 -12.49 -4.61 14.92
C LEU A 528 -11.86 -4.35 16.29
N TRP A 529 -10.61 -4.79 16.47
CA TRP A 529 -9.82 -4.48 17.67
C TRP A 529 -9.62 -2.97 17.83
N ARG A 530 -9.18 -2.29 16.77
CA ARG A 530 -8.93 -0.84 16.80
C ARG A 530 -10.20 -0.06 17.10
N ASP A 531 -11.29 -0.38 16.42
CA ASP A 531 -12.61 0.23 16.61
C ASP A 531 -13.14 0.04 18.05
N ALA A 532 -12.90 -1.12 18.66
CA ALA A 532 -13.25 -1.34 20.06
C ALA A 532 -12.40 -0.49 21.02
N VAL A 533 -11.09 -0.37 20.76
CA VAL A 533 -10.18 0.51 21.53
C VAL A 533 -10.60 1.98 21.40
N GLU A 534 -10.88 2.45 20.19
CA GLU A 534 -11.29 3.83 19.93
C GLU A 534 -12.66 4.17 20.54
N ARG A 535 -13.55 3.19 20.68
CA ARG A 535 -14.81 3.39 21.43
C ARG A 535 -14.65 3.30 22.95
N GLY A 536 -13.46 2.99 23.47
CA GLY A 536 -13.25 2.78 24.89
C GLY A 536 -14.03 1.59 25.43
N ALA A 537 -14.17 0.52 24.64
CA ALA A 537 -14.95 -0.65 25.05
C ALA A 537 -14.33 -1.36 26.27
N ASP A 538 -15.16 -1.70 27.26
CA ASP A 538 -14.74 -2.41 28.48
C ASP A 538 -14.03 -3.74 28.17
N ARG A 539 -14.46 -4.41 27.09
CA ARG A 539 -13.86 -5.64 26.60
C ARG A 539 -13.36 -5.46 25.17
N ILE A 540 -12.04 -5.40 25.05
CA ILE A 540 -11.36 -5.39 23.76
C ILE A 540 -11.45 -6.81 23.15
N PRO A 541 -11.83 -6.97 21.87
CA PRO A 541 -11.91 -8.28 21.23
C PRO A 541 -10.50 -8.82 20.96
N PHE A 542 -10.37 -10.15 20.97
CA PHE A 542 -9.13 -10.89 20.67
C PHE A 542 -7.93 -10.63 21.61
N THR A 543 -8.11 -9.87 22.68
CA THR A 543 -7.16 -9.84 23.80
C THR A 543 -7.42 -11.01 24.73
N LYS A 544 -6.38 -11.80 25.02
CA LYS A 544 -6.43 -12.81 26.10
C LYS A 544 -6.69 -12.06 27.41
N GLN A 545 -7.77 -12.40 28.11
CA GLN A 545 -7.92 -11.99 29.51
C GLN A 545 -6.74 -12.61 30.26
N ILE A 546 -5.89 -11.75 30.84
CA ILE A 546 -5.04 -12.20 31.93
C ILE A 546 -6.05 -12.41 33.06
N ASP A 547 -6.40 -13.66 33.35
CA ASP A 547 -7.13 -13.97 34.56
C ASP A 547 -6.35 -13.35 35.71
N SER A 548 -6.96 -12.35 36.36
CA SER A 548 -6.50 -11.82 37.63
C SER A 548 -6.72 -12.91 38.68
N GLY A 549 -5.85 -13.92 38.67
CA GLY A 549 -5.67 -14.82 39.78
C GLY A 549 -5.00 -14.05 40.91
N LEU A 550 -5.80 -13.78 41.94
CA LEU A 550 -5.39 -13.34 43.28
C LEU A 550 -4.21 -14.16 43.82
#